data_AF-A0A521UR61-F1
#
_entry.id   AF-A0A521UR61-F1
#
_cell.length_a   1.000
_cell.length_b   1.000
_cell.length_c   1.000
_cell.angle_alpha   90.00
_cell.angle_beta   90.00
_cell.angle_gamma   90.00
#
_symmetry.space_group_name_H-M   'P 1'
#
loop_
_entity.id
_entity.type
_entity.pdbx_description
1 polymer ?
#
loop_
_entity_poly.entity_id
_entity_poly.type
_entity_poly.pdbx_seq_one_letter_code
_entity_poly.pdbx_strand_id
1 'polypeptide(L)'
;MAREEEQSLEEILQELLRLFPGSLDFAQTSAQALPEIVSTLTTVATSVNLLSVNQLGGRIGPERSKGLVEQVVAAAFQTFGGEDPHPGPFEKAAMLLRGITQGHPFSDGNKRTGFMVATYYLNQVGYPAPDTLPRQAIVDFCLRISAGDIRQVEEIARQLAMVWEHDLS
;
A
#
# COMPACT_ATOMS: atom_id res chain seq x y z
N MET A 1 1.58 -16.86 -18.84
CA MET A 1 2.11 -16.68 -17.47
C MET A 1 2.55 -15.24 -17.19
N ALA A 2 3.73 -14.75 -17.58
CA ALA A 2 4.18 -13.41 -17.16
C ALA A 2 3.26 -12.25 -17.59
N ARG A 3 2.75 -12.25 -18.84
CA ARG A 3 1.79 -11.25 -19.34
C ARG A 3 0.40 -11.33 -18.70
N GLU A 4 -0.05 -12.52 -18.31
CA GLU A 4 -1.38 -12.71 -17.68
C GLU A 4 -1.35 -12.23 -16.21
N GLU A 5 -0.25 -12.45 -15.50
CA GLU A 5 -0.07 -11.93 -14.13
C GLU A 5 0.10 -10.40 -14.09
N GLU A 6 0.60 -9.78 -15.16
CA GLU A 6 0.76 -8.33 -15.28
C GLU A 6 -0.59 -7.63 -15.47
N GLN A 7 -1.40 -8.12 -16.42
CA GLN A 7 -2.77 -7.63 -16.63
C GLN A 7 -3.61 -7.72 -15.35
N SER A 8 -3.46 -8.79 -14.56
CA SER A 8 -4.27 -8.99 -13.37
C SER A 8 -4.00 -8.01 -12.20
N LEU A 9 -2.79 -7.49 -12.02
CA LEU A 9 -2.54 -6.48 -10.97
C LEU A 9 -3.06 -5.10 -11.35
N GLU A 10 -2.89 -4.74 -12.62
CA GLU A 10 -3.47 -3.52 -13.19
C GLU A 10 -5.00 -3.57 -13.13
N GLU A 11 -5.61 -4.69 -13.49
CA GLU A 11 -7.05 -4.91 -13.39
C GLU A 11 -7.56 -4.74 -11.95
N ILE A 12 -6.86 -5.31 -10.97
CA ILE A 12 -7.22 -5.12 -9.56
C ILE A 12 -7.09 -3.64 -9.19
N LEU A 13 -6.01 -2.95 -9.58
CA LEU A 13 -5.83 -1.53 -9.26
C LEU A 13 -6.94 -0.68 -9.89
N GLN A 14 -7.27 -0.90 -11.16
CA GLN A 14 -8.36 -0.21 -11.86
C GLN A 14 -9.70 -0.48 -11.18
N GLU A 15 -9.97 -1.72 -10.79
CA GLU A 15 -11.18 -2.07 -10.07
C GLU A 15 -11.26 -1.40 -8.69
N LEU A 16 -10.14 -1.28 -7.97
CA LEU A 16 -10.12 -0.52 -6.71
C LEU A 16 -10.38 0.95 -6.92
N LEU A 17 -9.73 1.58 -7.90
CA LEU A 17 -9.94 2.99 -8.20
C LEU A 17 -11.37 3.26 -8.64
N ARG A 18 -12.02 2.28 -9.28
CA ARG A 18 -13.45 2.33 -9.61
C ARG A 18 -14.35 2.19 -8.38
N LEU A 19 -14.03 1.27 -7.47
CA LEU A 19 -14.82 1.00 -6.26
C LEU A 19 -14.62 2.05 -5.17
N PHE A 20 -13.45 2.67 -5.13
CA PHE A 20 -13.02 3.67 -4.16
C PHE A 20 -12.43 4.89 -4.90
N PRO A 21 -13.26 5.68 -5.61
CA PRO A 21 -12.81 6.75 -6.51
C PRO A 21 -12.18 7.98 -5.82
N GLY A 22 -11.95 7.94 -4.51
CA GLY A 22 -11.38 9.05 -3.77
C GLY A 22 -12.36 10.16 -3.47
N SER A 23 -12.93 10.16 -2.26
CA SER A 23 -13.70 11.30 -1.74
C SER A 23 -13.01 11.99 -0.56
N LEU A 24 -11.83 11.50 -0.16
CA LEU A 24 -11.12 11.93 1.03
C LEU A 24 -9.89 12.74 0.67
N ASP A 25 -9.71 13.87 1.36
CA ASP A 25 -8.46 14.62 1.32
C ASP A 25 -7.42 13.90 2.20
N PHE A 26 -6.72 12.94 1.59
CA PHE A 26 -5.62 12.23 2.24
C PHE A 26 -4.38 13.11 2.48
N ALA A 27 -4.33 14.32 1.90
CA ALA A 27 -3.25 15.27 2.11
C ALA A 27 -3.44 16.06 3.42
N GLN A 28 -4.67 16.23 3.89
CA GLN A 28 -4.97 16.81 5.20
C GLN A 28 -5.19 15.74 6.26
N THR A 29 -4.11 15.31 6.91
CA THR A 29 -4.16 14.42 8.09
C THR A 29 -4.58 15.22 9.34
N SER A 30 -5.78 15.81 9.32
CA SER A 30 -6.36 16.42 10.51
C SER A 30 -6.83 15.33 11.49
N ALA A 31 -6.81 15.62 12.80
CA ALA A 31 -7.30 14.69 13.81
C ALA A 31 -8.76 14.26 13.59
N GLN A 32 -9.54 15.06 12.86
CA GLN A 32 -10.94 14.78 12.52
C GLN A 32 -11.08 13.82 11.33
N ALA A 33 -10.17 13.88 10.36
CA ALA A 33 -10.18 13.02 9.17
C ALA A 33 -9.53 11.64 9.41
N LEU A 34 -8.68 11.53 10.44
CA LEU A 34 -7.89 10.32 10.71
C LEU A 34 -8.73 9.02 10.83
N PRO A 35 -9.85 8.97 11.58
CA PRO A 35 -10.66 7.75 11.65
C PRO A 35 -11.20 7.31 10.29
N GLU A 36 -11.56 8.26 9.44
CA GLU A 36 -12.13 8.00 8.11
C GLU A 36 -11.06 7.53 7.12
N ILE A 37 -9.87 8.13 7.15
CA ILE A 37 -8.68 7.69 6.41
C ILE A 37 -8.33 6.25 6.78
N VAL A 38 -8.23 5.97 8.08
CA VAL A 38 -7.87 4.63 8.59
C VAL A 38 -8.94 3.62 8.21
N SER A 39 -10.22 3.94 8.38
CA SER A 39 -11.32 3.06 8.00
C SER A 39 -11.29 2.74 6.50
N THR A 40 -11.11 3.75 5.65
CA THR A 40 -11.06 3.60 4.20
C THR A 40 -9.87 2.75 3.76
N LEU A 41 -8.67 3.05 4.25
CA LEU A 41 -7.47 2.27 3.91
C LEU A 41 -7.53 0.85 4.45
N THR A 42 -8.19 0.62 5.58
CA THR A 42 -8.46 -0.73 6.11
C THR A 42 -9.39 -1.50 5.17
N THR A 43 -10.47 -0.88 4.70
CA THR A 43 -11.38 -1.48 3.70
C THR A 43 -10.64 -1.79 2.41
N VAL A 44 -9.87 -0.83 1.88
CA VAL A 44 -9.05 -1.03 0.68
C VAL A 44 -8.08 -2.18 0.88
N ALA A 45 -7.33 -2.23 1.98
CA ALA A 45 -6.39 -3.31 2.26
C ALA A 45 -7.06 -4.70 2.26
N THR A 46 -8.22 -4.82 2.90
CA THR A 46 -8.98 -6.08 2.95
C THR A 46 -9.55 -6.47 1.58
N SER A 47 -10.12 -5.52 0.83
CA SER A 47 -10.63 -5.74 -0.53
C SER A 47 -9.51 -6.15 -1.49
N VAL A 48 -8.39 -5.43 -1.46
CA VAL A 48 -7.18 -5.74 -2.24
C VAL A 48 -6.67 -7.12 -1.93
N ASN A 49 -6.54 -7.47 -0.65
CA ASN A 49 -6.04 -8.78 -0.26
C ASN A 49 -6.93 -9.88 -0.84
N LEU A 50 -8.25 -9.77 -0.65
CA LEU A 50 -9.21 -10.74 -1.16
C LEU A 50 -9.11 -10.91 -2.68
N LEU A 51 -9.10 -9.81 -3.43
CA LEU A 51 -8.97 -9.84 -4.89
C LEU A 51 -7.62 -10.44 -5.33
N SER A 52 -6.54 -10.01 -4.70
CA SER A 52 -5.18 -10.45 -5.03
C SER A 52 -4.97 -11.94 -4.78
N VAL A 53 -5.39 -12.47 -3.63
CA VAL A 53 -5.20 -13.91 -3.34
C VAL A 53 -6.13 -14.78 -4.16
N ASN A 54 -7.31 -14.28 -4.53
CA ASN A 54 -8.28 -15.01 -5.35
C ASN A 54 -7.84 -15.08 -6.82
N GLN A 55 -7.32 -14.00 -7.38
CA GLN A 55 -6.94 -13.93 -8.80
C GLN A 55 -5.51 -14.42 -9.06
N LEU A 56 -4.57 -14.14 -8.14
CA LEU A 56 -3.13 -14.36 -8.34
C LEU A 56 -2.59 -15.55 -7.55
N GLY A 57 -3.48 -16.32 -6.94
CA GLY A 57 -3.14 -17.41 -6.05
C GLY A 57 -2.68 -16.97 -4.67
N GLY A 58 -2.97 -17.82 -3.70
CA GLY A 58 -2.71 -17.63 -2.28
C GLY A 58 -3.84 -18.24 -1.45
N ARG A 59 -3.71 -18.18 -0.13
CA ARG A 59 -4.76 -18.64 0.78
C ARG A 59 -5.70 -17.50 1.15
N ILE A 60 -6.95 -17.59 0.70
CA ILE A 60 -8.04 -16.78 1.24
C ILE A 60 -8.19 -17.11 2.72
N GLY A 61 -8.29 -16.09 3.55
CA GLY A 61 -8.48 -16.25 4.98
C GLY A 61 -8.80 -14.92 5.64
N PRO A 62 -9.28 -14.96 6.89
CA PRO A 62 -9.49 -13.75 7.66
C PRO A 62 -8.16 -13.05 7.97
N GLU A 63 -8.26 -11.84 8.51
CA GLU A 63 -7.17 -11.24 9.27
C GLU A 63 -6.63 -12.23 10.30
N ARG A 64 -5.33 -12.22 10.54
CA ARG A 64 -4.71 -13.09 11.54
C ARG A 64 -5.17 -12.78 12.96
N SER A 65 -5.59 -11.55 13.21
CA SER A 65 -6.16 -11.10 14.47
C SER A 65 -7.10 -9.94 14.21
N LYS A 66 -8.21 -9.90 14.94
CA LYS A 66 -9.24 -8.87 14.77
C LYS A 66 -8.64 -7.48 14.99
N GLY A 67 -8.76 -6.60 13.99
CA GLY A 67 -8.30 -5.21 14.06
C GLY A 67 -6.82 -5.02 13.76
N LEU A 68 -6.11 -6.09 13.34
CA LEU A 68 -4.69 -6.00 13.04
C LEU A 68 -4.41 -5.18 11.77
N VAL A 69 -5.30 -5.25 10.77
CA VAL A 69 -5.19 -4.40 9.57
C VAL A 69 -5.33 -2.92 9.94
N GLU A 70 -6.36 -2.60 10.73
CA GLU A 70 -6.63 -1.25 11.22
C GLU A 70 -5.44 -0.69 12.01
N GLN A 71 -4.87 -1.49 12.92
CA GLN A 71 -3.69 -1.11 13.69
C GLN A 71 -2.48 -0.78 12.80
N VAL A 72 -2.22 -1.62 11.79
CA VAL A 72 -1.11 -1.42 10.85
C VAL A 72 -1.32 -0.15 10.02
N VAL A 73 -2.53 0.09 9.54
CA VAL A 73 -2.88 1.28 8.77
C VAL A 73 -2.78 2.53 9.65
N ALA A 74 -3.36 2.51 10.86
CA ALA A 74 -3.34 3.64 11.79
C ALA A 74 -1.90 4.06 12.18
N ALA A 75 -0.98 3.11 12.31
CA ALA A 75 0.42 3.39 12.61
C ALA A 75 1.08 4.29 11.54
N ALA A 76 0.64 4.23 10.27
CA ALA A 76 1.17 5.09 9.22
C ALA A 76 0.83 6.58 9.43
N PHE A 77 -0.22 6.89 10.20
CA PHE A 77 -0.72 8.26 10.40
C PHE A 77 -0.62 8.71 11.86
N GLN A 78 0.11 7.98 12.70
CA GLN A 78 0.33 8.37 14.09
C GLN A 78 1.21 9.62 14.18
N THR A 79 0.84 10.51 15.09
CA THR A 79 1.64 11.70 15.45
C THR A 79 2.30 11.49 16.82
N PHE A 80 3.47 12.10 17.01
CA PHE A 80 4.18 12.11 18.28
C PHE A 80 4.40 13.57 18.69
N GLY A 81 3.93 13.95 19.88
CA GLY A 81 4.02 15.35 20.32
C GLY A 81 3.19 16.33 19.46
N GLY A 82 2.21 15.83 18.70
CA GLY A 82 1.44 16.63 17.75
C GLY A 82 2.09 16.80 16.38
N GLU A 83 3.30 16.27 16.20
CA GLU A 83 4.03 16.29 14.93
C GLU A 83 3.95 14.93 14.24
N ASP A 84 3.76 14.96 12.92
CA ASP A 84 3.82 13.77 12.10
C ASP A 84 5.29 13.47 11.75
N PRO A 85 5.87 12.33 12.19
CA PRO A 85 7.26 12.00 11.89
C PRO A 85 7.50 11.67 10.41
N HIS A 86 6.44 11.38 9.65
CA HIS A 86 6.50 10.96 8.25
C HIS A 86 5.45 11.73 7.44
N PRO A 87 5.57 13.07 7.31
CA PRO A 87 4.56 13.91 6.68
C PRO A 87 4.55 13.77 5.15
N GLY A 88 5.61 13.24 4.54
CA GLY A 88 5.71 13.11 3.09
C GLY A 88 4.81 12.01 2.52
N PRO A 89 4.23 12.19 1.32
CA PRO A 89 3.34 11.19 0.72
C PRO A 89 4.05 9.85 0.48
N PHE A 90 5.29 9.87 0.01
CA PHE A 90 6.08 8.64 -0.15
C PHE A 90 6.48 7.99 1.17
N GLU A 91 6.60 8.76 2.25
CA GLU A 91 6.87 8.23 3.60
C GLU A 91 5.64 7.53 4.18
N LYS A 92 4.45 8.10 3.98
CA LYS A 92 3.17 7.44 4.29
C LYS A 92 2.97 6.16 3.49
N ALA A 93 3.23 6.21 2.19
CA ALA A 93 3.18 5.04 1.33
C ALA A 93 4.17 3.95 1.80
N ALA A 94 5.38 4.35 2.17
CA ALA A 94 6.41 3.46 2.73
C ALA A 94 5.98 2.83 4.06
N MET A 95 5.37 3.60 4.96
CA MET A 95 4.80 3.12 6.22
C MET A 95 3.71 2.07 5.99
N LEU A 96 2.78 2.32 5.06
CA LEU A 96 1.72 1.38 4.69
C LEU A 96 2.29 0.08 4.09
N LEU A 97 3.18 0.22 3.09
CA LEU A 97 3.83 -0.92 2.42
C LEU A 97 4.58 -1.79 3.43
N ARG A 98 5.46 -1.17 4.24
CA ARG A 98 6.25 -1.88 5.24
C ARG A 98 5.38 -2.47 6.34
N GLY A 99 4.42 -1.70 6.85
CA GLY A 99 3.54 -2.11 7.94
C GLY A 99 2.74 -3.35 7.58
N ILE A 100 2.12 -3.37 6.39
CA ILE A 100 1.36 -4.53 5.92
C ILE A 100 2.31 -5.69 5.59
N THR A 101 3.44 -5.41 4.94
CA THR A 101 4.40 -6.45 4.55
C THR A 101 5.02 -7.15 5.75
N GLN A 102 5.48 -6.43 6.77
CA GLN A 102 6.15 -7.01 7.93
C GLN A 102 5.20 -7.35 9.08
N GLY A 103 4.11 -6.59 9.24
CA GLY A 103 3.08 -6.86 10.24
C GLY A 103 2.26 -8.12 9.93
N HIS A 104 2.30 -8.59 8.67
CA HIS A 104 1.59 -9.76 8.19
C HIS A 104 0.13 -9.85 8.68
N PRO A 105 -0.72 -8.82 8.48
CA PRO A 105 -2.08 -8.83 9.00
C PRO A 105 -2.96 -9.91 8.36
N PHE A 106 -2.60 -10.40 7.17
CA PHE A 106 -3.34 -11.44 6.44
C PHE A 106 -2.65 -12.80 6.47
N SER A 107 -3.41 -13.87 6.23
CA SER A 107 -2.88 -15.23 6.12
C SER A 107 -1.87 -15.36 4.97
N ASP A 108 -2.16 -14.71 3.83
CA ASP A 108 -1.33 -14.68 2.62
C ASP A 108 -1.49 -13.33 1.89
N GLY A 109 -0.67 -13.06 0.89
CA GLY A 109 -0.81 -11.87 0.03
C GLY A 109 -0.24 -10.57 0.60
N ASN A 110 0.27 -10.56 1.83
CA ASN A 110 0.71 -9.33 2.55
C ASN A 110 1.61 -8.39 1.73
N LYS A 111 2.63 -8.92 1.03
CA LYS A 111 3.53 -8.10 0.18
C LYS A 111 2.76 -7.37 -0.93
N ARG A 112 1.91 -8.12 -1.66
CA ARG A 112 1.09 -7.60 -2.75
C ARG A 112 0.10 -6.56 -2.21
N THR A 113 -0.58 -6.89 -1.12
CA THR A 113 -1.51 -5.97 -0.47
C THR A 113 -0.83 -4.69 -0.01
N GLY A 114 0.34 -4.77 0.63
CA GLY A 114 1.08 -3.60 1.07
C GLY A 114 1.45 -2.66 -0.08
N PHE A 115 1.96 -3.23 -1.18
CA PHE A 115 2.31 -2.45 -2.37
C PHE A 115 1.09 -1.78 -3.02
N MET A 116 -0.01 -2.52 -3.15
CA MET A 116 -1.24 -1.99 -3.75
C MET A 116 -1.93 -0.93 -2.89
N VAL A 117 -1.91 -1.07 -1.56
CA VAL A 117 -2.42 -0.05 -0.64
C VAL A 117 -1.57 1.21 -0.70
N ALA A 118 -0.24 1.08 -0.76
CA ALA A 118 0.68 2.21 -0.94
C ALA A 118 0.44 2.92 -2.29
N THR A 119 0.27 2.15 -3.36
CA THR A 119 -0.03 2.66 -4.70
C THR A 119 -1.37 3.39 -4.74
N TYR A 120 -2.41 2.79 -4.14
CA TYR A 120 -3.72 3.44 -4.00
C TYR A 120 -3.60 4.76 -3.25
N TYR A 121 -2.94 4.77 -2.08
CA TYR A 121 -2.73 6.00 -1.31
C TYR A 121 -2.03 7.08 -2.14
N LEU A 122 -0.92 6.75 -2.81
CA LEU A 122 -0.19 7.69 -3.67
C LEU A 122 -1.08 8.28 -4.77
N ASN A 123 -1.90 7.44 -5.41
CA ASN A 123 -2.87 7.91 -6.40
C ASN A 123 -3.86 8.93 -5.81
N GLN A 124 -4.33 8.70 -4.58
CA GLN A 124 -5.26 9.62 -3.89
C GLN A 124 -4.61 10.96 -3.51
N VAL A 125 -3.30 10.98 -3.26
CA VAL A 125 -2.56 12.22 -2.92
C VAL A 125 -1.88 12.87 -4.13
N GLY A 126 -2.31 12.52 -5.36
CA GLY A 126 -1.88 13.19 -6.59
C GLY A 126 -0.64 12.61 -7.25
N TYR A 127 -0.22 11.41 -6.85
CA TYR A 127 0.87 10.65 -7.46
C TYR A 127 0.30 9.39 -8.13
N PRO A 128 -0.34 9.50 -9.30
CA PRO A 128 -0.89 8.35 -10.02
C PRO A 128 0.22 7.35 -10.33
N ALA A 129 -0.13 6.07 -10.37
CA ALA A 129 0.83 5.04 -10.76
C ALA A 129 1.35 5.31 -12.20
N PRO A 130 2.66 5.13 -12.46
CA PRO A 130 3.21 5.23 -13.81
C PRO A 130 2.52 4.28 -14.80
N ASP A 131 2.50 4.64 -16.08
CA ASP A 131 1.93 3.82 -17.16
C ASP A 131 2.60 2.44 -17.26
N THR A 132 3.86 2.34 -16.85
CA THR A 132 4.60 1.08 -16.78
C THR A 132 5.27 0.91 -15.43
N LEU A 133 4.95 -0.20 -14.75
CA LEU A 133 5.55 -0.58 -13.49
C LEU A 133 6.54 -1.75 -13.71
N PRO A 134 7.86 -1.60 -13.43
CA PRO A 134 8.84 -2.65 -13.66
C PRO A 134 8.64 -3.80 -12.66
N ARG A 135 7.79 -4.78 -13.02
CA ARG A 135 7.32 -5.85 -12.12
C ARG A 135 8.43 -6.55 -11.35
N GLN A 136 9.49 -6.98 -12.04
CA GLN A 136 10.57 -7.70 -11.38
C GLN A 136 11.24 -6.82 -10.32
N ALA A 137 11.48 -5.54 -10.63
CA ALA A 137 12.03 -4.59 -9.66
C ALA A 137 11.09 -4.38 -8.47
N ILE A 138 9.78 -4.33 -8.69
CA ILE A 138 8.76 -4.20 -7.62
C ILE A 138 8.71 -5.45 -6.75
N VAL A 139 8.77 -6.63 -7.36
CA VAL A 139 8.80 -7.91 -6.64
C VAL A 139 10.06 -7.98 -5.80
N ASP A 140 11.23 -7.70 -6.38
CA ASP A 140 12.51 -7.71 -5.68
C ASP A 140 12.53 -6.68 -4.55
N PHE A 141 11.95 -5.49 -4.77
CA PHE A 141 11.79 -4.47 -3.75
C PHE A 141 10.92 -4.94 -2.58
N CYS A 142 9.74 -5.51 -2.86
CA CYS A 142 8.86 -6.07 -1.84
C CYS A 142 9.53 -7.23 -1.08
N LEU A 143 10.33 -8.05 -1.76
CA LEU A 143 11.09 -9.15 -1.14
C LEU A 143 12.16 -8.62 -0.18
N ARG A 144 12.91 -7.58 -0.56
CA ARG A 144 13.91 -6.94 0.30
C ARG A 144 13.28 -6.34 1.55
N ILE A 145 12.09 -5.75 1.46
CA ILE A 145 11.33 -5.26 2.64
C ILE A 145 10.90 -6.45 3.52
N SER A 146 10.37 -7.52 2.90
CA SER A 146 9.91 -8.71 3.62
C SER A 146 11.04 -9.46 4.33
N ALA A 147 12.23 -9.54 3.72
CA ALA A 147 13.44 -10.09 4.32
C ALA A 147 14.01 -9.18 5.41
N GLY A 148 13.61 -7.90 5.41
CA GLY A 148 14.14 -6.89 6.30
C GLY A 148 15.52 -6.40 5.90
N ASP A 149 15.88 -6.53 4.62
CA ASP A 149 17.09 -5.93 4.04
C ASP A 149 16.96 -4.40 3.93
N ILE A 150 15.73 -3.93 3.73
CA ILE A 150 15.36 -2.52 3.83
C ILE A 150 14.34 -2.38 4.96
N ARG A 151 14.60 -1.49 5.92
CA ARG A 151 13.72 -1.27 7.08
C ARG A 151 13.38 0.18 7.33
N GLN A 152 14.27 1.09 6.94
CA GLN A 152 14.12 2.52 7.14
C GLN A 152 13.02 3.04 6.23
N VAL A 153 12.08 3.80 6.80
CA VAL A 153 10.93 4.35 6.07
C VAL A 153 11.41 5.28 4.98
N GLU A 154 12.43 6.08 5.27
CA GLU A 154 13.05 7.06 4.38
C GLU A 154 13.64 6.38 3.14
N GLU A 155 14.27 5.22 3.32
CA GLU A 155 14.85 4.45 2.22
C GLU A 155 13.79 3.78 1.35
N ILE A 156 12.71 3.26 1.95
CA ILE A 156 11.57 2.70 1.22
C ILE A 156 10.86 3.82 0.45
N ALA A 157 10.66 4.98 1.08
CA ALA A 157 10.05 6.16 0.46
C ALA A 157 10.86 6.65 -0.74
N ARG A 158 12.19 6.73 -0.60
CA ARG A 158 13.09 7.11 -1.68
C ARG A 158 13.01 6.15 -2.87
N GLN A 159 12.98 4.83 -2.62
CA GLN A 159 12.85 3.85 -3.70
C GLN A 159 11.47 3.88 -4.35
N LEU A 160 10.40 4.13 -3.60
CA LEU A 160 9.06 4.37 -4.17
C LEU A 160 9.06 5.64 -5.03
N ALA A 161 9.61 6.74 -4.55
CA ALA A 161 9.71 7.99 -5.29
C ALA A 161 10.45 7.79 -6.62
N MET A 162 11.56 7.04 -6.63
CA MET A 162 12.28 6.72 -7.87
C MET A 162 11.41 5.99 -8.91
N VAL A 163 10.49 5.13 -8.48
CA VAL A 163 9.56 4.45 -9.40
C VAL A 163 8.52 5.41 -9.96
N TRP A 164 8.07 6.39 -9.17
CA TRP A 164 7.07 7.38 -9.57
C TRP A 164 7.63 8.59 -10.33
N GLU A 165 8.90 8.94 -10.11
CA GLU A 165 9.56 10.09 -10.72
C GLU A 165 10.25 9.73 -12.05
N HIS A 166 10.66 8.47 -12.22
CA HIS A 166 11.10 7.95 -13.51
C HIS A 166 9.90 7.40 -14.28
N ASP A 167 9.15 8.29 -14.91
CA ASP A 167 8.37 7.96 -16.10
C ASP A 167 9.38 7.37 -17.10
N LEU A 168 9.33 6.04 -17.31
CA LEU A 168 10.28 5.32 -18.16
C LEU A 168 10.09 5.77 -19.61
N SER A 169 10.83 6.81 -20.00
CA SER A 169 10.98 7.26 -21.39
C SER A 169 11.47 6.13 -22.31
#